data_AF-A0A0S3Q0S8-F1
#
_entry.id   AF-A0A0S3Q0S8-F1
#
_cell.length_a   1.000
_cell.length_b   1.000
_cell.length_c   1.000
_cell.angle_alpha   90.00
_cell.angle_beta   90.00
_cell.angle_gamma   90.00
#
_symmetry.space_group_name_H-M   'P 1'
#
loop_
_entity.id
_entity.type
_entity.pdbx_description
1 polymer ?
#
loop_
_entity_poly.entity_id
_entity_poly.type
_entity_poly.pdbx_seq_one_letter_code
_entity_poly.pdbx_strand_id
1 'polypeptide(L)' 'MAAIDEINARLDEFVKSSLIERYDIIEGDDSIRVRAFAAKGQDVAKVKDFIVDALSGLLSVSQVSVEESAG' A
#
# COMPACT_ATOMS: atom_id res chain seq x y z
N MET A 1 5.31 3.47 17.25
CA MET A 1 5.01 4.67 16.43
C MET A 1 5.89 4.80 15.18
N ALA A 2 7.21 4.51 15.20
CA ALA A 2 8.07 4.73 14.03
C ALA A 2 7.69 3.98 12.72
N ALA A 3 7.16 2.75 12.81
CA ALA A 3 6.86 1.95 11.62
C ALA A 3 5.68 2.49 10.79
N ILE A 4 4.66 3.08 11.44
CA ILE A 4 3.48 3.65 10.75
C ILE A 4 3.86 4.92 9.99
N ASP A 5 4.70 5.76 10.58
CA ASP A 5 5.17 6.99 9.93
C ASP A 5 5.99 6.65 8.66
N GLU A 6 6.82 5.60 8.73
CA GLU A 6 7.59 5.11 7.58
C GLU A 6 6.69 4.51 6.49
N ILE A 7 5.70 3.68 6.87
CA ILE A 7 4.72 3.13 5.93
C ILE A 7 3.96 4.26 5.21
N ASN A 8 3.49 5.27 5.95
CA ASN A 8 2.80 6.42 5.37
C ASN A 8 3.70 7.17 4.38
N ALA A 9 4.93 7.49 4.77
CA ALA A 9 5.86 8.22 3.92
C ALA A 9 6.10 7.49 2.58
N ARG A 10 6.27 6.17 2.61
CA ARG A 10 6.45 5.35 1.41
C ARG A 10 5.20 5.29 0.54
N LEU A 11 4.02 5.10 1.14
CA LEU A 11 2.76 5.07 0.40
C LEU A 11 2.44 6.43 -0.24
N ASP A 12 2.77 7.54 0.43
CA ASP A 12 2.68 8.89 -0.13
C ASP A 12 3.59 9.10 -1.34
N GLU A 13 4.80 8.51 -1.34
CA GLU A 13 5.67 8.52 -2.51
C GLU A 13 5.04 7.77 -3.68
N PHE A 14 4.36 6.65 -3.43
CA PHE A 14 3.68 5.87 -4.47
C PHE A 14 2.46 6.62 -5.05
N VAL A 15 1.75 7.39 -4.22
CA VAL A 15 0.69 8.30 -4.69
C VAL A 15 1.28 9.38 -5.59
N LYS A 16 2.37 10.03 -5.16
CA LYS A 16 3.05 11.08 -5.94
C LYS A 16 3.61 10.56 -7.26
N SER A 17 4.04 9.31 -7.32
CA SER A 17 4.53 8.66 -8.55
C SER A 17 3.41 8.09 -9.43
N SER A 18 2.13 8.26 -9.04
CA SER A 18 0.98 7.68 -9.73
C SER A 18 1.02 6.15 -9.85
N LEU A 19 1.74 5.47 -8.95
CA LEU A 19 1.70 4.01 -8.84
C LEU A 19 0.35 3.57 -8.22
N ILE A 20 -0.11 4.30 -7.23
CA ILE A 20 -1.44 4.14 -6.63
C ILE A 20 -2.15 5.48 -6.65
N GLU A 21 -3.47 5.48 -6.71
CA GLU A 21 -4.26 6.71 -6.64
C GLU A 21 -4.47 7.17 -5.21
N ARG A 22 -4.63 6.21 -4.29
CA ARG A 22 -4.82 6.45 -2.86
C ARG A 22 -4.56 5.17 -2.06
N TYR A 23 -4.50 5.32 -0.74
CA TYR A 23 -4.40 4.20 0.18
C TYR A 23 -5.15 4.49 1.48
N ASP A 24 -5.55 3.42 2.16
CA ASP A 24 -6.07 3.42 3.52
C ASP A 24 -5.16 2.56 4.39
N ILE A 25 -4.81 3.07 5.57
CA ILE A 25 -4.15 2.29 6.62
C ILE A 25 -5.18 1.96 7.69
N ILE A 26 -5.27 0.68 8.02
CA ILE A 26 -6.14 0.15 9.06
C ILE A 26 -5.23 -0.33 10.17
N GLU A 27 -5.21 0.41 11.27
CA GLU A 27 -4.52 0.07 12.50
C GLU A 27 -5.48 -0.71 13.41
N GLY A 28 -5.08 -1.92 13.78
CA GLY A 28 -5.71 -2.69 14.85
C GLY A 28 -4.74 -2.88 16.02
N ASP A 29 -5.24 -3.41 17.14
CA ASP A 29 -4.52 -3.48 18.42
C ASP A 29 -3.09 -4.06 18.32
N ASP A 30 -2.88 -5.07 17.45
CA ASP A 30 -1.58 -5.71 17.23
C ASP A 30 -1.18 -5.81 15.74
N SER A 31 -1.90 -5.15 14.83
CA SER A 31 -1.62 -5.32 13.39
C SER A 31 -1.95 -4.10 12.56
N ILE A 32 -1.15 -3.88 11.52
CA ILE A 32 -1.39 -2.87 10.49
C ILE A 32 -1.80 -3.59 9.22
N ARG A 33 -2.83 -3.07 8.54
CA ARG A 33 -3.19 -3.48 7.18
C ARG A 33 -3.21 -2.26 6.27
N VAL A 34 -2.76 -2.45 5.04
CA VAL A 34 -2.76 -1.44 3.99
C VAL A 34 -3.69 -1.88 2.88
N ARG A 35 -4.62 -1.01 2.53
CA ARG A 35 -5.43 -1.12 1.34
C ARG A 35 -4.98 -0.05 0.37
N ALA A 36 -4.41 -0.42 -0.76
CA ALA A 36 -4.02 0.52 -1.80
C ALA A 36 -4.94 0.39 -3.03
N PHE A 37 -5.11 1.49 -3.75
CA PHE A 37 -5.93 1.54 -4.95
C PHE A 37 -5.03 1.83 -6.15
N ALA A 38 -4.80 0.82 -6.98
CA ALA A 38 -4.03 0.95 -8.21
C ALA A 38 -4.75 1.86 -9.20
N ALA A 39 -3.99 2.61 -10.00
CA ALA A 39 -4.56 3.44 -11.04
C ALA A 39 -5.28 2.60 -12.11
N LYS A 40 -6.34 3.15 -12.70
CA LYS A 40 -7.13 2.44 -13.72
C LYS A 40 -6.25 1.92 -14.86
N GLY A 41 -6.40 0.64 -15.21
CA GLY A 41 -5.61 0.00 -16.26
C GLY A 41 -4.23 -0.48 -15.83
N GLN A 42 -3.86 -0.36 -14.55
CA GLN A 42 -2.69 -1.03 -14.00
C GLN A 42 -2.99 -2.47 -13.57
N ASP A 43 -1.97 -3.31 -13.60
CA ASP A 43 -2.05 -4.68 -13.12
C ASP A 43 -1.99 -4.69 -11.58
N VAL A 44 -3.15 -4.91 -10.96
CA VAL A 44 -3.33 -4.93 -9.50
C VAL A 44 -2.39 -5.91 -8.81
N ALA A 45 -2.11 -7.07 -9.41
CA ALA A 45 -1.22 -8.05 -8.82
C ALA A 45 0.23 -7.55 -8.80
N LYS A 46 0.69 -6.94 -9.90
CA LYS A 46 2.03 -6.35 -9.96
C LYS A 46 2.20 -5.17 -9.01
N VAL A 47 1.18 -4.32 -8.89
CA VAL A 47 1.20 -3.21 -7.94
C VAL A 47 1.26 -3.74 -6.50
N LYS A 48 0.51 -4.79 -6.19
CA LYS A 48 0.59 -5.46 -4.88
C LYS A 48 1.98 -6.00 -4.61
N ASP A 49 2.56 -6.75 -5.55
CA ASP A 49 3.88 -7.34 -5.38
C ASP A 49 4.94 -6.26 -5.17
N PHE A 50 4.87 -5.16 -5.91
CA PHE A 50 5.76 -4.01 -5.74
C PHE A 50 5.63 -3.38 -4.34
N ILE A 51 4.41 -3.12 -3.86
CA ILE A 51 4.18 -2.50 -2.55
C ILE A 51 4.71 -3.42 -1.43
N VAL A 52 4.46 -4.73 -1.53
CA VAL A 52 4.97 -5.71 -0.56
C VAL A 52 6.49 -5.74 -0.55
N ASP A 53 7.13 -5.73 -1.72
CA ASP A 53 8.59 -5.73 -1.81
C ASP A 53 9.19 -4.43 -1.26
N ALA A 54 8.61 -3.28 -1.63
CA ALA A 54 9.07 -1.97 -1.18
C ALA A 54 8.86 -1.73 0.32
N LEU A 55 7.87 -2.39 0.93
CA LEU A 55 7.58 -2.35 2.37
C LEU A 55 8.05 -3.63 3.08
N SER A 56 8.93 -4.41 2.46
CA SER A 56 9.48 -5.62 3.05
C SER A 56 10.19 -5.30 4.37
N GLY A 57 9.88 -6.07 5.42
CA GLY A 57 10.34 -5.82 6.79
C GLY A 57 9.43 -4.91 7.62
N LEU A 58 8.51 -4.17 6.98
CA LEU A 58 7.46 -3.40 7.67
C LEU A 58 6.10 -4.09 7.57
N LEU A 59 5.78 -4.67 6.41
CA LEU A 59 4.52 -5.37 6.15
C LEU A 59 4.77 -6.70 5.44
N SER A 60 3.85 -7.64 5.65
CA SER A 60 3.78 -8.91 4.94
C SER A 60 2.71 -8.91 3.85
N VAL A 61 2.78 -9.89 2.94
CA VAL A 61 1.84 -10.07 1.81
C VAL A 61 0.37 -10.09 2.26
N SER A 62 0.08 -10.64 3.44
CA SER A 62 -1.27 -10.77 3.98
C SER A 62 -1.82 -9.45 4.56
N GLN A 63 -0.94 -8.49 4.84
CA GLN A 63 -1.29 -7.17 5.35
C GLN A 63 -1.54 -6.17 4.23
N VAL A 64 -1.20 -6.50 2.98
CA VAL A 64 -1.37 -5.63 1.81
C VAL A 64 -2.48 -6.15 0.91
N SER A 65 -3.49 -5.31 0.69
CA SER A 65 -4.54 -5.53 -0.30
C SER A 65 -4.48 -4.42 -1.34
N VAL A 66 -4.57 -4.79 -2.63
CA VAL A 66 -4.64 -3.82 -3.72
C VAL A 66 -5.90 -4.09 -4.52
N GLU A 67 -6.60 -3.02 -4.88
CA GLU A 67 -7.78 -3.04 -5.72
C GLU A 67 -7.59 -2.05 -6.87
N GLU A 68 -8.28 -2.26 -8.00
CA GLU A 68 -8.33 -1.22 -9.04
C GLU A 68 -9.19 -0.06 -8.54
N SER A 69 -8.75 1.17 -8.78
CA SER A 69 -9.53 2.35 -8.46
C SER A 69 -10.81 2.39 -9.29
N ALA A 70 -11.95 2.53 -8.61
CA ALA A 70 -13.23 2.81 -9.24
C ALA A 70 -13.28 4.29 -9.62
N GLY A 71 -12.47 4.68 -10.62
CA GLY A 71 -12.47 6.04 -11.17
C GLY A 71 -13.81 6.45 -11.77
#